data_AF-A0A3D2VQS2-F1
#
_entry.id   AF-A0A3D2VQS2-F1
#
_cell.length_a   1.000
_cell.length_b   1.000
_cell.length_c   1.000
_cell.angle_alpha   90.00
_cell.angle_beta   90.00
_cell.angle_gamma   90.00
#
_symmetry.space_group_name_H-M   'P 1'
#
loop_
_entity.id
_entity.type
_entity.pdbx_description
1 polymer ?
#
loop_
_entity_poly.entity_id
_entity_poly.type
_entity_poly.pdbx_seq_one_letter_code
_entity_poly.pdbx_strand_id
1 'polypeptide(L)'
;MSAVIPFVTPFEAARLRLERHQENFYEKLQASNYSYAPEAEWERLERALLDTPARTRFDAAYKVQRSRECLDDITSDDADIRLLDSVIKAIQAGDLPEAIKTLHVVLSGETDYPFAYEGAAAALADLHRLNHGPKNN
;
A
#
# COMPACT_ATOMS: atom_id res chain seq x y z
N MET A 1 1.21 37.00 8.21
CA MET A 1 0.65 35.69 8.60
C MET A 1 1.26 34.65 7.66
N SER A 2 2.31 33.94 8.10
CA SER A 2 2.88 32.87 7.27
C SER A 2 1.85 31.74 7.19
N ALA A 3 1.44 31.40 5.97
CA ALA A 3 0.66 30.20 5.73
C ALA A 3 1.52 29.00 6.14
N VAL A 4 1.07 28.26 7.15
CA VAL A 4 1.63 26.95 7.48
C VAL A 4 1.22 26.05 6.31
N ILE A 5 2.13 25.84 5.37
CA ILE A 5 1.95 24.83 4.33
C ILE A 5 1.96 23.49 5.07
N PRO A 6 0.87 22.68 5.05
CA PRO A 6 0.93 21.36 5.65
C PRO A 6 2.05 20.59 4.94
N PHE A 7 3.01 20.10 5.73
CA PHE A 7 4.11 19.29 5.22
C PHE A 7 3.54 17.94 4.80
N VAL A 8 3.07 17.84 3.55
CA VAL A 8 2.60 16.57 2.97
C VAL A 8 3.82 15.66 2.85
N THR A 9 3.77 14.49 3.47
CA THR A 9 4.87 13.54 3.39
C THR A 9 5.00 12.99 1.96
N PRO A 10 6.19 12.52 1.53
CA PRO A 10 6.33 11.88 0.22
C PRO A 10 5.33 10.73 0.01
N PHE A 11 5.07 9.94 1.05
CA PHE A 11 4.11 8.85 1.03
C PHE A 11 2.68 9.37 0.81
N GLU A 12 2.26 10.36 1.59
CA GLU A 12 0.94 10.97 1.46
C GLU A 12 0.75 11.64 0.10
N ALA A 13 1.79 12.27 -0.45
CA ALA A 13 1.76 12.82 -1.80
C ALA A 13 1.63 11.74 -2.87
N ALA A 14 2.27 10.57 -2.70
CA ALA A 14 2.10 9.43 -3.59
C ALA A 14 0.68 8.86 -3.51
N ARG A 15 0.15 8.68 -2.29
CA ARG A 15 -1.22 8.22 -2.03
C ARG A 15 -2.26 9.12 -2.68
N LEU A 16 -2.17 10.43 -2.45
CA LEU A 16 -3.10 11.40 -3.02
C LEU A 16 -3.06 11.43 -4.56
N ARG A 17 -1.91 11.17 -5.19
CA ARG A 17 -1.83 11.09 -6.66
C ARG A 17 -2.55 9.84 -7.18
N LEU A 18 -2.39 8.70 -6.50
CA LEU A 18 -3.08 7.46 -6.85
C LEU A 18 -4.60 7.60 -6.68
N GLU A 19 -5.04 8.13 -5.53
CA GLU A 19 -6.47 8.33 -5.23
C GLU A 19 -7.12 9.30 -6.23
N ARG A 20 -6.48 10.45 -6.52
CA ARG A 20 -6.98 11.40 -7.52
C ARG A 20 -7.01 10.82 -8.93
N HIS A 21 -6.10 9.91 -9.26
CA HIS A 21 -6.12 9.24 -10.55
C HIS A 21 -7.38 8.37 -10.67
N GLN A 22 -7.75 7.63 -9.62
CA GLN A 22 -8.96 6.82 -9.59
C GLN A 22 -10.23 7.68 -9.66
N GLU A 23 -10.29 8.77 -8.90
CA GLU A 23 -11.44 9.70 -8.91
C GLU A 23 -11.68 10.32 -10.29
N ASN A 24 -10.61 10.74 -10.98
CA ASN A 24 -10.70 11.45 -12.25
C ASN A 24 -10.66 10.52 -13.48
N PHE A 25 -10.73 9.20 -13.27
CA PHE A 25 -10.55 8.20 -14.32
C PHE A 25 -11.49 8.41 -15.51
N TYR A 26 -12.80 8.53 -15.24
CA TYR A 26 -13.82 8.70 -16.27
C TYR A 26 -13.74 10.06 -16.96
N GLU A 27 -13.41 11.13 -16.24
CA GLU A 27 -13.24 12.47 -16.82
C GLU A 27 -12.04 12.52 -17.78
N LYS A 28 -10.91 11.92 -17.39
CA LYS A 28 -9.72 11.82 -18.25
C LYS A 28 -9.96 10.95 -19.48
N LEU A 29 -10.71 9.85 -19.34
CA LEU A 29 -11.13 9.01 -20.46
C LEU A 29 -12.01 9.77 -21.46
N GLN A 30 -12.97 10.55 -20.98
CA GLN A 30 -13.86 11.35 -21.84
C GLN A 30 -13.14 12.51 -22.53
N ALA A 31 -12.15 13.13 -21.87
CA ALA A 31 -11.35 14.23 -22.44
C ALA A 31 -10.22 13.75 -23.37
N SER A 32 -9.94 12.44 -23.40
CA SER A 32 -8.83 11.86 -24.16
C SER A 32 -9.18 11.66 -25.63
N ASN A 33 -8.57 12.44 -26.50
CA ASN A 33 -8.43 12.10 -27.92
C ASN A 33 -7.18 11.23 -28.13
N TYR A 34 -7.38 9.91 -28.14
CA TYR A 34 -6.52 8.88 -28.75
C TYR A 34 -5.16 8.48 -28.12
N SER A 35 -4.73 9.01 -26.96
CA SER A 35 -3.42 8.59 -26.37
C SER A 35 -3.41 8.36 -24.85
N TYR A 36 -4.56 8.41 -24.18
CA TYR A 36 -4.60 8.13 -22.75
C TYR A 36 -4.57 6.62 -22.49
N ALA A 37 -3.60 6.16 -21.70
CA ALA A 37 -3.49 4.79 -21.21
C ALA A 37 -3.65 4.78 -19.68
N PRO A 38 -4.90 4.79 -19.17
CA PRO A 38 -5.19 4.87 -17.74
C PRO A 38 -4.49 3.78 -16.92
N GLU A 39 -4.50 2.54 -17.42
CA GLU A 39 -3.92 1.38 -16.74
C GLU A 39 -2.40 1.55 -16.51
N ALA A 40 -1.67 1.97 -17.55
CA ALA A 40 -0.23 2.22 -17.44
C ALA A 40 0.11 3.39 -16.49
N GLU A 41 -0.74 4.43 -16.45
CA GLU A 41 -0.55 5.52 -15.48
C GLU A 41 -0.83 5.03 -14.05
N TRP A 42 -1.87 4.22 -13.86
CA TRP A 42 -2.23 3.63 -12.57
C TRP A 42 -1.10 2.73 -12.04
N GLU A 43 -0.59 1.79 -12.83
CA GLU A 43 0.51 0.89 -12.44
C GLU A 43 1.74 1.69 -11.99
N ARG A 44 2.09 2.75 -12.73
CA ARG A 44 3.21 3.62 -12.38
C ARG A 44 2.98 4.34 -11.05
N LEU A 45 1.76 4.80 -10.79
CA LEU A 45 1.41 5.49 -9.54
C LEU A 45 1.40 4.52 -8.35
N GLU A 46 0.88 3.31 -8.54
CA GLU A 46 0.92 2.27 -7.52
C GLU A 46 2.34 1.84 -7.22
N ARG A 47 3.18 1.59 -8.24
CA ARG A 47 4.61 1.31 -8.07
C ARG A 47 5.30 2.41 -7.26
N ALA A 48 5.07 3.68 -7.63
CA ALA A 48 5.66 4.81 -6.93
C ALA A 48 5.22 4.89 -5.47
N LEU A 49 3.96 4.54 -5.15
CA LEU A 49 3.47 4.45 -3.78
C LEU A 49 4.16 3.32 -3.01
N LEU A 50 4.23 2.11 -3.59
CA LEU A 50 4.82 0.94 -2.96
C LEU A 50 6.33 1.13 -2.71
N ASP A 51 7.03 1.80 -3.62
CA ASP A 51 8.46 2.11 -3.49
C ASP A 51 8.72 3.26 -2.52
N THR A 52 7.74 4.11 -2.23
CA THR A 52 7.89 5.21 -1.28
C THR A 52 7.90 4.68 0.16
N PRO A 53 8.96 4.91 0.96
CA PRO A 53 9.03 4.37 2.31
C PRO A 53 7.94 4.94 3.23
N ALA A 54 7.25 4.07 3.96
CA ALA A 54 6.25 4.45 4.97
C ALA A 54 6.87 5.27 6.11
N ARG A 55 6.30 6.42 6.48
CA ARG A 55 6.78 7.15 7.67
C ARG A 55 6.14 6.68 8.96
N THR A 56 4.93 6.14 8.85
CA THR A 56 4.15 5.66 9.99
C THR A 56 3.76 4.21 9.78
N ARG A 57 3.36 3.53 10.87
CA ARG A 57 2.76 2.20 10.76
C ARG A 57 1.46 2.22 9.96
N PHE A 58 0.73 3.33 9.96
CA PHE A 58 -0.51 3.48 9.17
C PHE A 58 -0.23 3.55 7.66
N ASP A 59 0.88 4.17 7.26
CA ASP A 59 1.32 4.15 5.86
C ASP A 59 1.63 2.71 5.41
N ALA A 60 2.29 1.92 6.27
CA ALA A 60 2.53 0.50 6.00
C ALA A 60 1.22 -0.29 5.94
N ALA A 61 0.25 -0.03 6.83
CA ALA A 61 -1.08 -0.64 6.77
C ALA A 61 -1.81 -0.34 5.46
N TYR A 62 -1.67 0.87 4.91
CA TYR A 62 -2.25 1.22 3.61
C TYR A 62 -1.68 0.34 2.50
N LYS A 63 -0.37 0.07 2.50
CA LYS A 63 0.23 -0.86 1.52
C LYS A 63 -0.30 -2.29 1.66
N VAL A 64 -0.52 -2.77 2.89
CA VAL A 64 -1.19 -4.07 3.12
C VAL A 64 -2.62 -4.06 2.57
N GLN A 65 -3.35 -2.97 2.78
CA GLN A 65 -4.71 -2.81 2.27
C GLN A 65 -4.75 -2.89 0.73
N ARG A 66 -3.76 -2.32 0.02
CA ARG A 66 -3.66 -2.46 -1.45
C ARG A 66 -3.57 -3.92 -1.89
N SER A 67 -2.77 -4.74 -1.21
CA SER A 67 -2.71 -6.18 -1.47
C SER A 67 -4.02 -6.89 -1.15
N ARG A 68 -4.67 -6.52 -0.05
CA ARG A 68 -5.97 -7.09 0.34
C ARG A 68 -7.05 -6.80 -0.71
N GLU A 69 -7.13 -5.56 -1.19
CA GLU A 69 -8.07 -5.15 -2.24
C GLU A 69 -7.78 -5.88 -3.55
N CYS A 70 -6.51 -6.00 -3.94
CA CYS A 70 -6.11 -6.71 -5.15
C CYS A 70 -6.51 -8.20 -5.11
N LEU A 71 -6.31 -8.89 -3.97
CA LEU A 71 -6.73 -10.28 -3.83
C LEU A 71 -8.25 -10.45 -3.87
N ASP A 72 -9.00 -9.56 -3.23
CA ASP A 72 -10.48 -9.56 -3.22
C ASP A 72 -11.06 -9.45 -4.65
N ASP A 73 -10.37 -8.73 -5.54
CA ASP A 73 -10.76 -8.59 -6.95
C ASP A 73 -10.45 -9.84 -7.80
N ILE A 74 -9.49 -10.67 -7.39
CA ILE A 74 -8.94 -11.77 -8.21
C ILE A 74 -9.44 -13.14 -7.75
N THR A 75 -9.61 -13.35 -6.44
CA THR A 75 -9.94 -14.65 -5.87
C THR A 75 -11.02 -14.56 -4.81
N SER A 76 -11.84 -15.60 -4.72
CA SER A 76 -12.79 -15.81 -3.62
C SER A 76 -12.17 -16.62 -2.46
N ASP A 77 -10.86 -16.88 -2.49
CA ASP A 77 -10.18 -17.55 -1.40
C ASP A 77 -9.94 -16.57 -0.24
N ASP A 78 -10.74 -16.77 0.81
CA ASP A 78 -10.75 -15.92 1.99
C ASP A 78 -9.51 -16.08 2.89
N ALA A 79 -8.70 -17.13 2.74
CA ALA A 79 -7.66 -17.44 3.73
C ALA A 79 -6.62 -16.31 3.85
N ASP A 80 -6.04 -15.90 2.73
CA ASP A 80 -5.04 -14.83 2.70
C ASP A 80 -5.65 -13.45 2.96
N ILE A 81 -6.87 -13.20 2.49
CA ILE A 81 -7.62 -11.97 2.77
C ILE A 81 -7.80 -11.81 4.29
N ARG A 82 -8.18 -12.89 5.01
CA ARG A 82 -8.31 -12.87 6.48
C ARG A 82 -6.98 -12.66 7.20
N LEU A 83 -5.88 -13.21 6.66
CA LEU A 83 -4.55 -12.97 7.20
C LEU A 83 -4.13 -11.50 7.02
N LEU A 84 -4.36 -10.91 5.84
CA LEU A 84 -4.09 -9.50 5.59
C LEU A 84 -4.97 -8.57 6.45
N ASP A 85 -6.24 -8.90 6.65
CA ASP A 85 -7.12 -8.19 7.59
C ASP A 85 -6.57 -8.26 9.03
N SER A 86 -6.01 -9.41 9.42
CA SER A 86 -5.39 -9.59 10.73
C SER A 86 -4.10 -8.78 10.88
N VAL A 87 -3.28 -8.68 9.81
CA VAL A 87 -2.12 -7.78 9.76
C VAL A 87 -2.54 -6.33 9.96
N ILE A 88 -3.56 -5.85 9.25
CA ILE A 88 -4.05 -4.47 9.36
C ILE A 88 -4.50 -4.19 10.80
N LYS A 89 -5.26 -5.10 11.41
CA LYS A 89 -5.70 -4.98 12.81
C LYS A 89 -4.52 -4.94 13.79
N ALA A 90 -3.52 -5.81 13.60
CA ALA A 90 -2.32 -5.83 14.43
C ALA A 90 -1.55 -4.51 14.33
N ILE A 91 -1.38 -3.96 13.12
CA ILE A 91 -0.75 -2.66 12.90
C ILE A 91 -1.52 -1.53 13.60
N GLN A 92 -2.85 -1.51 13.50
CA GLN A 92 -3.71 -0.52 14.15
C GLN A 92 -3.62 -0.60 15.68
N ALA A 93 -3.57 -1.82 16.23
CA ALA A 93 -3.38 -2.09 17.64
C ALA A 93 -1.95 -1.75 18.13
N GLY A 94 -0.99 -1.58 17.20
CA GLY A 94 0.41 -1.34 17.51
C GLY A 94 1.22 -2.60 17.81
N ASP A 95 0.66 -3.79 17.55
CA ASP A 95 1.34 -5.07 17.67
C ASP A 95 2.16 -5.37 16.40
N LEU A 96 3.29 -4.65 16.27
CA LEU A 96 4.19 -4.81 15.13
C LEU A 96 4.81 -6.22 15.03
N PRO A 97 5.21 -6.88 16.14
CA PRO A 97 5.70 -8.25 16.07
C PRO A 97 4.72 -9.23 15.45
N GLU A 98 3.44 -9.19 15.85
CA GLU A 98 2.42 -10.08 15.27
C GLU A 98 2.12 -9.72 13.81
N ALA A 99 2.08 -8.42 13.47
CA ALA A 99 1.91 -7.98 12.08
C ALA A 99 3.03 -8.51 11.16
N ILE A 100 4.30 -8.37 11.58
CA ILE A 100 5.47 -8.85 10.85
C ILE A 100 5.43 -10.38 10.69
N LYS A 101 5.16 -11.10 11.78
CA LYS A 101 5.04 -12.56 11.77
C LYS A 101 3.94 -13.02 10.80
N THR A 102 2.78 -12.39 10.84
CA THR A 102 1.65 -12.74 9.97
C THR A 102 1.96 -12.44 8.50
N LEU A 103 2.61 -11.31 8.21
CA LEU A 103 3.08 -10.99 6.85
C LEU A 103 4.07 -12.03 6.32
N HIS A 104 4.98 -12.53 7.15
CA HIS A 104 5.86 -13.63 6.75
C HIS A 104 5.08 -14.90 6.38
N VAL A 105 4.03 -15.23 7.12
CA VAL A 105 3.17 -16.39 6.80
C VAL A 105 2.54 -16.20 5.42
N VAL A 106 1.88 -15.05 5.20
CA VAL A 106 1.23 -14.74 3.92
C VAL A 106 2.22 -14.81 2.76
N LEU A 107 3.40 -14.21 2.91
CA LEU A 107 4.41 -14.14 1.84
C LEU A 107 5.21 -15.43 1.65
N SER A 108 5.03 -16.43 2.52
CA SER A 108 5.69 -17.74 2.40
C SER A 108 4.87 -18.79 1.67
N GLY A 109 3.60 -18.51 1.38
CA GLY A 109 2.72 -19.41 0.63
C GLY A 109 3.11 -19.50 -0.86
N GLU A 110 2.79 -20.62 -1.48
CA GLU A 110 2.77 -20.70 -2.95
C GLU A 110 1.56 -19.92 -3.47
N THR A 111 1.79 -19.00 -4.41
CA THR A 111 0.73 -18.17 -4.98
C THR A 111 0.87 -18.07 -6.50
N ASP A 112 -0.27 -18.14 -7.18
CA ASP A 112 -0.38 -17.93 -8.63
C ASP A 112 -0.32 -16.44 -9.00
N TYR A 113 -0.47 -15.54 -8.02
CA TYR A 113 -0.64 -14.10 -8.23
C TYR A 113 0.38 -13.27 -7.42
N PRO A 114 1.69 -13.39 -7.67
CA PRO A 114 2.72 -12.70 -6.90
C PRO A 114 2.56 -11.17 -6.89
N PHE A 115 2.00 -10.60 -7.97
CA PHE A 115 1.72 -9.17 -8.07
C PHE A 115 0.71 -8.69 -7.02
N ALA A 116 -0.25 -9.53 -6.60
CA ALA A 116 -1.26 -9.17 -5.61
C ALA A 116 -0.65 -8.96 -4.21
N TYR A 117 0.55 -9.49 -3.95
CA TYR A 117 1.23 -9.40 -2.65
C TYR A 117 2.33 -8.32 -2.61
N GLU A 118 2.52 -7.52 -3.66
CA GLU A 118 3.56 -6.47 -3.67
C GLU A 118 3.37 -5.44 -2.56
N GLY A 119 2.12 -5.08 -2.26
CA GLY A 119 1.77 -4.19 -1.14
C GLY A 119 2.15 -4.78 0.21
N ALA A 120 1.84 -6.06 0.45
CA ALA A 120 2.23 -6.79 1.65
C ALA A 120 3.76 -6.90 1.81
N ALA A 121 4.48 -7.18 0.71
CA ALA A 121 5.95 -7.23 0.72
C ALA A 121 6.58 -5.86 1.03
N ALA A 122 6.09 -4.79 0.40
CA ALA A 122 6.55 -3.43 0.68
C ALA A 122 6.24 -3.01 2.12
N ALA A 123 5.05 -3.36 2.64
CA ALA A 123 4.68 -3.13 4.03
C ALA A 123 5.61 -3.86 5.01
N LEU A 124 5.95 -5.12 4.74
CA LEU A 124 6.86 -5.89 5.58
C LEU A 124 8.24 -5.23 5.69
N ALA A 125 8.81 -4.80 4.55
CA ALA A 125 10.09 -4.08 4.53
C ALA A 125 10.03 -2.78 5.35
N ASP A 126 8.93 -2.04 5.22
CA ASP A 126 8.70 -0.81 5.98
C ASP A 126 8.52 -1.05 7.48
N LEU A 127 7.77 -2.08 7.87
CA LEU A 127 7.58 -2.45 9.27
C LEU A 127 8.90 -2.88 9.93
N HIS A 128 9.76 -3.63 9.23
CA HIS A 128 11.11 -3.91 9.73
C HIS A 128 11.91 -2.63 9.94
N ARG A 129 11.91 -1.71 8.96
CA ARG A 129 12.62 -0.43 9.09
C ARG A 129 12.09 0.41 10.25
N LEU A 130 10.77 0.45 10.46
CA LEU A 130 10.14 1.18 11.56
C LEU A 130 10.43 0.53 12.92
N ASN A 131 10.45 -0.80 12.99
CA ASN A 131 10.76 -1.56 14.20
C ASN A 131 12.25 -1.47 14.60
N HIS A 132 13.13 -1.24 13.62
CA HIS A 132 14.57 -1.05 13.82
C HIS A 132 15.02 0.41 13.73
N GLY A 133 14.09 1.38 13.84
CA GLY A 133 14.38 2.82 13.83
C GLY A 133 15.46 3.20 14.84
N PRO A 134 16.19 4.32 14.62
CA PRO A 134 17.45 4.60 15.29
C PRO A 134 17.30 4.51 16.81
N LYS A 135 17.99 3.53 17.39
CA LYS A 135 18.25 3.52 18.83
C LYS A 135 19.12 4.74 19.10
N ASN A 136 18.52 5.82 19.57
CA ASN A 136 19.27 6.94 20.13
C ASN A 136 20.04 6.41 21.34
N ASN A 137 21.30 6.03 21.13
CA ASN A 137 22.31 5.86 22.17
C ASN A 137 22.89 7.23 22.51
#